data_AF-A0A8D8MC41-F1
#
_entry.id   AF-A0A8D8MC41-F1
#
_cell.length_a   1.000
_cell.length_b   1.000
_cell.length_c   1.000
_cell.angle_alpha   90.00
_cell.angle_beta   90.00
_cell.angle_gamma   90.00
#
_symmetry.space_group_name_H-M   'P 1'
#
loop_
_entity.id
_entity.type
_entity.pdbx_description
1 polymer ?
#
loop_
_entity_poly.entity_id
_entity_poly.type
_entity_poly.pdbx_seq_one_letter_code
_entity_poly.pdbx_strand_id
1 'polypeptide(L)'
;MQHHVSKQLGVPLIDYADAMKHAVTGGPKYLSWLARPAPYFVDFFLCSFQIGVCCIYVSFISNNLKQISDEYWITLNIHTWFVITGAIVLPLNQLRNLHHLSPLSTAGDFLVLGGLGVVFYYIFRDGITVSPEVALIPDTPFKGFALFFGTLMTAVQSIGVIVSLENNMKTP
;
A
#
# COMPACT_ATOMS: atom_id res chain seq x y z
N MET A 1 -4.87 14.12 -24.26
CA MET A 1 -4.52 12.81 -24.87
C MET A 1 -5.36 11.65 -24.34
N GLN A 2 -5.80 11.65 -23.07
CA GLN A 2 -6.60 10.53 -22.50
C GLN A 2 -8.05 10.42 -23.02
N HIS A 3 -8.68 11.53 -23.42
CA HIS A 3 -10.02 11.50 -24.01
C HIS A 3 -10.10 10.87 -25.42
N HIS A 4 -9.01 10.84 -26.18
CA HIS A 4 -9.02 10.26 -27.53
C HIS A 4 -8.86 8.73 -27.53
N VAL A 5 -8.20 8.18 -26.50
CA VAL A 5 -8.05 6.72 -26.31
C VAL A 5 -9.33 6.11 -25.70
N SER A 6 -10.00 6.85 -24.82
CA SER A 6 -11.29 6.46 -24.19
C SER A 6 -12.42 6.22 -25.21
N LYS A 7 -12.42 6.94 -26.35
CA LYS A 7 -13.48 6.84 -27.37
C LYS A 7 -13.31 5.68 -28.37
N GLN A 8 -12.12 5.10 -28.50
CA GLN A 8 -11.83 4.06 -29.49
C GLN A 8 -12.09 2.64 -28.97
N LEU A 9 -12.07 2.42 -27.64
CA LEU A 9 -12.21 1.06 -27.09
C LEU A 9 -13.61 0.72 -26.54
N GLY A 10 -14.46 1.69 -26.22
CA GLY A 10 -15.85 1.39 -25.83
C GLY A 10 -16.00 0.43 -24.64
N VAL A 11 -15.09 0.47 -23.67
CA VAL A 11 -15.22 -0.28 -22.41
C VAL A 11 -14.69 0.55 -21.23
N PRO A 12 -15.32 0.45 -20.05
CA PRO A 12 -14.84 1.05 -18.82
C PRO A 12 -13.51 0.39 -18.42
N LEU A 13 -12.70 1.17 -17.69
CA LEU A 13 -11.30 0.96 -17.38
C LEU A 13 -10.97 -0.51 -17.01
N ILE A 14 -10.28 -1.19 -17.93
CA ILE A 14 -10.08 -2.64 -17.89
C ILE A 14 -9.11 -3.03 -16.74
N ASP A 15 -9.39 -4.12 -16.02
CA ASP A 15 -8.49 -4.68 -14.97
C ASP A 15 -7.08 -4.87 -15.54
N TYR A 16 -6.02 -4.68 -14.74
CA TYR A 16 -4.64 -4.61 -15.23
C TYR A 16 -4.24 -5.81 -16.12
N ALA A 17 -4.74 -7.00 -15.78
CA ALA A 17 -4.57 -8.22 -16.56
C ALA A 17 -5.28 -8.15 -17.94
N ASP A 18 -6.52 -7.67 -17.99
CA ASP A 18 -7.31 -7.55 -19.21
C ASP A 18 -6.87 -6.35 -20.08
N ALA A 19 -6.36 -5.28 -19.47
CA ALA A 19 -5.77 -4.14 -20.15
C ALA A 19 -4.50 -4.57 -20.89
N MET A 20 -3.67 -5.41 -20.24
CA MET A 20 -2.50 -6.02 -20.86
C MET A 20 -2.90 -6.98 -21.99
N LYS A 21 -3.96 -7.77 -21.81
CA LYS A 21 -4.51 -8.63 -22.87
C LYS A 21 -4.91 -7.81 -24.10
N HIS A 22 -5.64 -6.70 -23.91
CA HIS A 22 -6.05 -5.80 -25.00
C HIS A 22 -4.86 -5.11 -25.68
N ALA A 23 -3.89 -4.62 -24.90
CA ALA A 23 -2.67 -4.01 -25.42
C ALA A 23 -1.82 -4.99 -26.26
N VAL A 24 -1.72 -6.26 -25.83
CA VAL A 24 -0.97 -7.29 -26.56
C VAL A 24 -1.71 -7.73 -27.83
N THR A 25 -3.05 -7.80 -27.82
CA THR A 25 -3.83 -8.08 -29.04
C THR A 25 -3.84 -6.94 -30.06
N GLY A 26 -3.71 -5.68 -29.61
CA GLY A 26 -3.54 -4.51 -30.49
C GLY A 26 -2.11 -4.32 -31.02
N GLY A 27 -1.14 -5.09 -30.51
CA GLY A 27 0.27 -5.02 -30.86
C GLY A 27 0.68 -5.89 -32.07
N PRO A 28 1.98 -5.89 -32.42
CA PRO A 28 2.51 -6.64 -33.57
C PRO A 28 2.21 -8.15 -33.46
N LYS A 29 1.82 -8.78 -34.58
CA LYS A 29 1.36 -10.19 -34.65
C LYS A 29 2.32 -11.21 -34.01
N TYR A 30 3.61 -10.90 -33.93
CA TYR A 30 4.63 -11.74 -33.26
C TYR A 30 4.42 -11.89 -31.75
N LEU A 31 3.74 -10.97 -31.08
CA LEU A 31 3.47 -11.04 -29.63
C LEU A 31 2.11 -11.67 -29.29
N SER A 32 1.28 -11.95 -30.30
CA SER A 32 -0.10 -12.43 -30.12
C SER A 32 -0.19 -13.82 -29.46
N TRP A 33 0.86 -14.64 -29.55
CA TRP A 33 0.92 -15.94 -28.86
C TRP A 33 1.04 -15.78 -27.34
N LEU A 34 1.64 -14.68 -26.87
CA LEU A 34 1.82 -14.38 -25.44
C LEU A 34 0.55 -13.73 -24.83
N ALA A 35 -0.42 -13.33 -25.65
CA ALA A 35 -1.66 -12.70 -25.20
C ALA A 35 -2.55 -13.61 -24.32
N ARG A 36 -2.41 -14.94 -24.44
CA ARG A 36 -3.20 -15.91 -23.66
C ARG A 36 -2.66 -16.13 -22.24
N PRO A 37 -1.36 -16.36 -22.00
CA PRO A 37 -0.82 -16.50 -20.65
C PRO A 37 -0.50 -15.16 -19.94
N ALA A 38 -0.30 -14.06 -20.68
CA ALA A 38 0.03 -12.75 -20.08
C ALA A 38 -0.91 -12.27 -18.95
N PRO A 39 -2.25 -12.30 -19.08
CA PRO A 39 -3.13 -11.86 -18.01
C PRO A 39 -2.97 -12.68 -16.71
N TYR A 40 -2.79 -14.00 -16.81
CA TYR A 40 -2.56 -14.86 -15.64
C TYR A 40 -1.24 -14.55 -14.94
N PHE A 41 -0.19 -14.25 -15.71
CA PHE A 41 1.11 -13.86 -15.14
C PHE A 41 1.02 -12.51 -14.42
N VAL A 42 0.30 -11.55 -15.00
CA VAL A 42 0.08 -10.23 -14.40
C VAL A 42 -0.72 -10.36 -13.10
N ASP A 43 -1.80 -11.12 -13.11
CA ASP A 43 -2.62 -11.35 -11.91
C ASP A 43 -1.82 -12.04 -10.80
N PHE A 44 -1.03 -13.07 -11.13
CA PHE A 44 -0.12 -13.70 -10.17
C PHE A 44 0.89 -12.71 -9.58
N PHE A 45 1.47 -11.86 -10.42
CA PHE A 45 2.39 -10.82 -9.97
C PHE A 45 1.66 -9.84 -9.04
N LEU A 46 0.53 -9.27 -9.47
CA LEU A 46 -0.27 -8.34 -8.64
C LEU A 46 -0.66 -8.94 -7.28
N CYS A 47 -1.10 -10.19 -7.25
CA CYS A 47 -1.38 -10.93 -6.01
C CYS A 47 -0.14 -11.04 -5.12
N SER A 48 1.02 -11.43 -5.71
CA SER A 48 2.28 -11.51 -4.98
C SER A 48 2.72 -10.16 -4.43
N PHE A 49 2.50 -9.07 -5.16
CA PHE A 49 2.79 -7.70 -4.70
C PHE A 49 1.89 -7.30 -3.54
N GLN A 50 0.59 -7.59 -3.61
CA GLN A 50 -0.35 -7.27 -2.54
C GLN A 50 0.01 -7.99 -1.23
N ILE A 51 0.36 -9.27 -1.31
CA ILE A 51 0.82 -10.04 -0.16
C ILE A 51 2.10 -9.41 0.41
N GLY A 52 3.03 -9.00 -0.46
CA GLY A 52 4.25 -8.29 -0.06
C GLY A 52 3.96 -7.02 0.73
N VAL A 53 3.05 -6.17 0.24
CA VAL A 53 2.68 -4.91 0.92
C VAL A 53 2.02 -5.19 2.27
N CYS A 54 1.12 -6.18 2.36
CA CYS A 54 0.50 -6.57 3.62
C CYS A 54 1.53 -7.00 4.67
N CYS A 55 2.54 -7.79 4.27
CA CYS A 55 3.63 -8.21 5.16
C CYS A 55 4.46 -7.04 5.69
N ILE A 56 4.79 -6.08 4.82
CA ILE A 56 5.53 -4.87 5.21
C ILE A 56 4.69 -4.02 6.16
N TYR A 57 3.40 -3.86 5.89
CA TYR A 57 2.48 -3.07 6.71
C TYR A 57 2.37 -3.62 8.15
N VAL A 58 2.16 -4.93 8.29
CA VAL A 58 2.13 -5.60 9.61
C VAL A 58 3.47 -5.47 10.33
N SER A 59 4.58 -5.61 9.60
CA SER A 59 5.94 -5.43 10.15
C SER A 59 6.14 -4.01 10.66
N PHE A 60 5.69 -3.01 9.92
CA PHE A 60 5.80 -1.60 10.29
C PHE A 60 4.99 -1.30 11.56
N ILE A 61 3.71 -1.71 11.61
CA ILE A 61 2.86 -1.53 12.80
C ILE A 61 3.49 -2.22 14.02
N SER A 62 3.96 -3.45 13.87
CA SER A 62 4.57 -4.19 14.97
C SER A 62 5.82 -3.49 15.52
N ASN A 63 6.64 -2.85 14.69
CA ASN A 63 7.81 -2.10 15.14
C ASN A 63 7.40 -0.81 15.88
N ASN A 64 6.40 -0.08 15.38
CA ASN A 64 5.89 1.13 16.03
C ASN A 64 5.24 0.80 17.39
N LEU A 65 4.40 -0.25 17.44
CA LEU A 65 3.80 -0.72 18.69
C LEU A 65 4.84 -1.14 19.72
N LYS A 66 5.91 -1.82 19.28
CA LYS A 66 7.02 -2.15 20.16
C LYS A 66 7.68 -0.90 20.73
N GLN A 67 8.01 0.10 19.89
CA GLN A 67 8.62 1.35 20.36
C GLN A 67 7.76 2.05 21.42
N ILE A 68 6.44 2.10 21.21
CA ILE A 68 5.50 2.68 22.18
C ILE A 68 5.43 1.83 23.46
N SER A 69 5.42 0.51 23.35
CA SER A 69 5.35 -0.41 24.50
C SER A 69 6.63 -0.42 25.35
N ASP A 70 7.79 -0.34 24.71
CA ASP A 70 9.09 -0.32 25.39
C ASP A 70 9.24 0.96 26.25
N GLU A 71 8.61 2.06 25.83
CA GLU A 71 8.60 3.33 26.57
C GLU A 71 7.65 3.32 27.80
N TYR A 72 6.48 2.65 27.69
CA TYR A 72 5.41 2.79 28.69
C TYR A 72 5.16 1.58 29.60
N TRP A 73 5.34 0.33 29.15
CA TRP A 73 4.75 -0.83 29.84
C TRP A 73 5.74 -1.93 30.25
N ILE A 74 6.53 -2.53 29.35
CA ILE A 74 7.60 -3.52 29.63
C ILE A 74 8.19 -4.05 28.31
N THR A 75 9.48 -4.39 28.31
CA THR A 75 10.21 -4.94 27.16
C THR A 75 9.78 -6.36 26.82
N LEU A 76 8.79 -6.50 25.94
CA LEU A 76 8.38 -7.77 25.35
C LEU A 76 9.18 -8.11 24.08
N ASN A 77 9.34 -9.40 23.81
CA ASN A 77 10.10 -9.88 22.65
C ASN A 77 9.38 -9.49 21.34
N ILE A 78 10.13 -9.05 20.32
CA ILE A 78 9.60 -8.53 19.04
C ILE A 78 8.69 -9.55 18.33
N HIS A 79 9.02 -10.84 18.46
CA HIS A 79 8.28 -11.94 17.86
C HIS A 79 6.84 -12.03 18.40
N THR A 80 6.63 -11.74 19.67
CA THR A 80 5.31 -11.77 20.30
C THR A 80 4.44 -10.62 19.76
N TRP A 81 5.00 -9.42 19.63
CA TRP A 81 4.32 -8.27 19.02
C TRP A 81 3.94 -8.51 17.57
N PHE A 82 4.79 -9.21 16.81
CA PHE A 82 4.50 -9.56 15.42
C PHE A 82 3.30 -10.50 15.30
N VAL A 83 3.26 -11.54 16.15
CA VAL A 83 2.14 -12.50 16.19
C VAL A 83 0.84 -11.83 16.65
N ILE A 84 0.89 -10.97 17.67
CA ILE A 84 -0.27 -10.22 18.15
C ILE A 84 -0.82 -9.31 17.05
N THR A 85 0.04 -8.55 16.39
CA THR A 85 -0.35 -7.65 15.30
C THR A 85 -0.95 -8.44 14.14
N GLY A 86 -0.31 -9.53 13.72
CA GLY A 86 -0.84 -10.41 12.68
C GLY A 86 -2.19 -11.03 13.05
N ALA A 87 -2.34 -11.50 14.30
CA ALA A 87 -3.58 -12.08 14.80
C ALA A 87 -4.75 -11.09 14.88
N ILE A 88 -4.48 -9.79 15.01
CA ILE A 88 -5.50 -8.72 14.97
C ILE A 88 -5.83 -8.37 13.51
N VAL A 89 -4.82 -8.22 12.65
CA VAL A 89 -4.98 -7.74 11.26
C VAL A 89 -5.59 -8.81 10.34
N LEU A 90 -5.29 -10.09 10.54
CA LEU A 90 -5.84 -11.21 9.74
C LEU A 90 -7.39 -11.31 9.80
N PRO A 91 -8.04 -11.38 10.98
CA PRO A 91 -9.49 -11.45 11.05
C PRO A 91 -10.16 -10.15 10.57
N LEU A 92 -9.51 -8.99 10.76
CA LEU A 92 -9.99 -7.71 10.21
C LEU A 92 -9.99 -7.70 8.66
N ASN A 93 -8.99 -8.32 8.03
CA ASN A 93 -8.99 -8.51 6.56
C ASN A 93 -10.08 -9.50 6.10
N GLN A 94 -10.47 -10.44 6.95
CA GLN A 94 -11.48 -11.45 6.63
C GLN A 94 -12.92 -10.96 6.80
N LEU A 95 -13.13 -9.89 7.59
CA LEU A 95 -14.42 -9.22 7.70
C LEU A 95 -14.72 -8.44 6.41
N ARG A 96 -15.27 -9.14 5.41
CA ARG A 96 -15.73 -8.57 4.14
C ARG A 96 -17.04 -7.76 4.26
N ASN A 97 -17.33 -7.20 5.43
CA ASN A 97 -18.47 -6.31 5.62
C ASN A 97 -18.08 -4.89 5.24
N LEU A 98 -18.03 -4.62 3.93
CA LEU A 98 -17.74 -3.31 3.32
C LEU A 98 -18.47 -2.14 3.97
N HIS A 99 -19.68 -2.36 4.51
CA HIS A 99 -20.48 -1.33 5.13
C HIS A 99 -19.91 -0.80 6.46
N HIS A 100 -19.25 -1.65 7.26
CA HIS A 100 -18.64 -1.23 8.53
C HIS A 100 -17.19 -0.77 8.37
N LEU A 101 -16.47 -1.25 7.34
CA LEU A 101 -15.09 -0.83 7.10
C LEU A 101 -14.97 0.55 6.48
N SER A 102 -15.93 0.97 5.64
CA SER A 102 -15.89 2.28 5.00
C SER A 102 -15.77 3.45 6.00
N PRO A 103 -16.66 3.59 7.01
CA PRO A 103 -16.55 4.69 7.97
C PRO A 103 -15.32 4.57 8.88
N LEU A 104 -14.88 3.34 9.18
CA LEU A 104 -13.69 3.10 9.98
C LEU A 104 -12.41 3.51 9.23
N SER A 105 -12.32 3.22 7.94
CA SER A 105 -11.21 3.64 7.07
C SER A 105 -11.13 5.16 7.04
N THR A 106 -12.26 5.83 6.77
CA THR A 106 -12.31 7.30 6.73
C THR A 106 -11.89 7.92 8.07
N ALA A 107 -12.32 7.34 9.20
CA ALA A 107 -11.87 7.78 10.52
C ALA A 107 -10.35 7.61 10.70
N GLY A 108 -9.79 6.50 10.20
CA GLY A 108 -8.34 6.26 10.15
C GLY A 108 -7.59 7.29 9.30
N ASP A 109 -8.11 7.62 8.12
CA ASP A 109 -7.54 8.65 7.24
C ASP A 109 -7.49 10.02 7.94
N PHE A 110 -8.54 10.39 8.67
CA PHE A 110 -8.54 11.60 9.50
C PHE A 110 -7.53 11.55 10.64
N LEU A 111 -7.34 10.38 11.27
CA LEU A 111 -6.34 10.19 12.32
C LEU A 111 -4.92 10.36 11.77
N VAL A 112 -4.64 9.83 10.57
CA VAL A 112 -3.36 10.00 9.86
C VAL A 112 -3.12 11.47 9.53
N LEU A 113 -4.14 12.18 9.02
CA LEU A 113 -4.07 13.62 8.78
C LEU A 113 -3.81 14.41 10.07
N GLY A 114 -4.47 14.04 11.17
CA GLY A 114 -4.25 14.63 12.48
C GLY A 114 -2.83 14.42 12.99
N GLY A 115 -2.31 13.19 12.91
CA GLY A 115 -0.93 12.86 13.28
C GLY A 115 0.09 13.63 12.44
N LEU A 116 -0.14 13.74 11.14
CA LEU A 116 0.67 14.56 10.25
C LEU A 116 0.66 16.03 10.66
N GLY A 117 -0.52 16.57 11.04
CA GLY A 117 -0.66 17.92 11.57
C GLY A 117 0.14 18.15 12.85
N VAL A 118 0.16 17.18 13.77
CA VAL A 118 0.98 17.24 15.00
C VAL A 118 2.47 17.24 14.65
N VAL A 119 2.91 16.39 13.72
CA VAL A 119 4.31 16.37 13.26
C VAL A 119 4.71 17.72 12.67
N PHE A 120 3.89 18.30 11.78
CA PHE A 120 4.15 19.64 11.23
C PHE A 120 4.17 20.71 12.32
N TYR A 121 3.25 20.65 13.29
CA TYR A 121 3.22 21.59 14.40
C TYR A 121 4.53 21.58 15.21
N TYR A 122 5.07 20.40 15.53
CA TYR A 122 6.36 20.27 16.21
C TYR A 122 7.52 20.79 15.35
N ILE A 123 7.52 20.52 14.04
CA ILE A 123 8.55 21.02 13.11
C ILE A 123 8.58 22.56 13.10
N PHE A 124 7.43 23.22 13.06
CA PHE A 124 7.36 24.67 13.03
C PHE A 124 7.64 25.33 14.38
N ARG A 125 7.33 24.65 15.50
CA ARG A 125 7.48 25.19 16.85
C ARG A 125 8.89 25.05 17.40
N ASP A 126 9.44 23.84 17.36
CA ASP A 126 10.72 23.51 18.00
C ASP A 126 11.90 23.50 17.00
N GLY A 127 11.60 23.67 15.70
CA GLY A 127 12.56 23.45 14.63
C GLY A 127 12.95 21.98 14.53
N ILE A 128 13.67 21.60 13.47
CA ILE A 128 14.26 20.26 13.41
C ILE A 128 15.41 20.25 14.41
N THR A 129 15.14 19.85 15.66
CA THR A 129 16.19 19.43 16.59
C THR A 129 16.75 18.13 16.05
N VAL A 130 17.76 18.25 15.17
CA VAL A 130 18.55 17.12 14.69
C VAL A 130 19.29 16.58 15.92
N SER A 131 18.64 15.71 16.67
CA SER A 131 19.31 14.96 17.71
C SER A 131 20.42 14.16 17.02
N PRO A 132 21.68 14.26 17.45
CA PRO A 132 22.82 13.62 16.78
C PRO A 132 22.74 12.08 16.77
N GLU A 133 21.73 11.51 17.42
CA GLU A 133 21.41 10.08 17.45
C GLU A 133 20.45 9.64 16.31
N VAL A 134 19.74 10.58 15.67
CA VAL A 134 19.02 10.30 14.42
C VAL A 134 20.02 10.49 13.28
N ALA A 135 20.95 9.56 13.18
CA ALA A 135 21.85 9.50 12.03
C ALA A 135 20.98 9.45 10.77
N LEU A 136 20.97 10.57 10.02
CA LEU A 136 20.33 10.70 8.71
C LEU A 136 20.83 9.61 7.72
N ILE A 137 21.92 8.95 8.11
CA ILE A 137 22.55 7.80 7.49
C ILE A 137 22.44 6.66 8.49
N PRO A 138 21.45 5.75 8.37
CA PRO A 138 21.39 4.59 9.26
C PRO A 138 22.68 3.79 9.09
N ASP A 139 23.33 3.42 10.20
CA ASP A 139 24.55 2.58 10.22
C ASP A 139 24.37 1.23 9.48
N THR A 140 23.12 0.89 9.16
CA THR A 140 22.72 -0.20 8.27
C THR A 140 21.99 0.34 7.03
N PRO A 141 22.71 0.71 5.95
CA PRO A 141 22.10 1.33 4.76
C PRO A 141 20.98 0.48 4.14
N PHE A 142 21.09 -0.85 4.26
CA PHE A 142 20.07 -1.79 3.76
C PHE A 142 18.71 -1.69 4.49
N LYS A 143 18.71 -1.48 5.81
CA LYS A 143 17.48 -1.47 6.60
C LYS A 143 16.68 -0.18 6.39
N GLY A 144 17.38 0.96 6.38
CA GLY A 144 16.77 2.26 6.07
C GLY A 144 16.24 2.32 4.64
N PHE A 145 16.99 1.77 3.69
CA PHE A 145 16.55 1.67 2.30
C PHE A 145 15.30 0.82 2.14
N ALA A 146 15.23 -0.34 2.81
CA ALA A 146 14.06 -1.22 2.75
C ALA A 146 12.78 -0.55 3.33
N LEU A 147 12.91 0.20 4.43
CA LEU A 147 11.77 0.93 5.02
C LEU A 147 11.29 2.05 4.09
N PHE A 148 12.21 2.88 3.59
CA PHE A 148 11.89 3.95 2.65
C PHE A 148 11.24 3.41 1.37
N PHE A 149 11.82 2.35 0.80
CA PHE A 149 11.29 1.70 -0.38
C PHE A 149 9.91 1.07 -0.12
N GLY A 150 9.68 0.47 1.05
CA GLY A 150 8.38 -0.07 1.47
C GLY A 150 7.31 1.02 1.58
N THR A 151 7.64 2.18 2.15
CA THR A 151 6.74 3.34 2.22
C THR A 151 6.41 3.87 0.83
N LEU A 152 7.42 4.01 -0.05
CA LEU A 152 7.21 4.44 -1.44
C LEU A 152 6.32 3.47 -2.22
N MET A 153 6.59 2.17 -2.13
CA MET A 153 5.80 1.14 -2.82
C MET A 153 4.34 1.13 -2.36
N THR A 154 4.11 1.32 -1.05
CA THR A 154 2.76 1.42 -0.50
C THR A 154 2.03 2.66 -1.03
N ALA A 155 2.71 3.81 -1.13
CA ALA A 155 2.12 5.04 -1.65
C ALA A 155 1.73 4.91 -3.14
N VAL A 156 2.54 4.23 -3.95
CA VAL A 156 2.27 4.03 -5.39
C VAL A 156 1.12 3.06 -5.62
N GLN A 157 0.94 2.05 -4.76
CA GLN A 157 -0.10 1.04 -4.89
C GLN A 157 -1.52 1.63 -4.81
N SER A 158 -1.72 2.68 -3.99
CA SER A 158 -3.03 3.33 -3.82
C SER A 158 -3.65 3.80 -5.14
N ILE A 159 -2.83 4.23 -6.10
CA ILE A 159 -3.30 4.67 -7.42
C ILE A 159 -3.99 3.53 -8.17
N GLY A 160 -3.44 2.32 -8.12
CA GLY A 160 -4.02 1.16 -8.80
C GLY A 160 -5.34 0.70 -8.20
N VAL A 161 -5.48 0.79 -6.87
CA VAL A 161 -6.72 0.43 -6.17
C VAL A 161 -7.84 1.42 -6.50
N ILE A 162 -7.54 2.72 -6.62
CA ILE A 162 -8.53 3.75 -6.97
C ILE A 162 -9.08 3.53 -8.38
N VAL A 163 -8.20 3.23 -9.35
CA VAL A 163 -8.55 2.88 -10.73
C VAL A 163 -9.50 1.67 -10.78
N SER A 164 -9.17 0.60 -10.04
CA SER A 164 -10.03 -0.59 -9.96
C SER A 164 -11.36 -0.31 -9.24
N LEU A 165 -11.36 0.59 -8.25
CA LEU A 165 -12.56 1.00 -7.51
C LEU A 165 -13.52 1.80 -8.39
N GLU A 166 -13.01 2.80 -9.12
CA GLU A 166 -13.77 3.62 -10.06
C GLU A 166 -14.47 2.76 -11.12
N ASN A 167 -13.77 1.74 -11.64
CA ASN A 167 -14.34 0.78 -12.59
C ASN A 167 -15.48 -0.09 -12.01
N ASN A 168 -15.47 -0.34 -10.71
CA ASN A 168 -16.49 -1.17 -10.03
C ASN A 168 -17.65 -0.36 -9.46
N MET A 169 -17.68 0.97 -9.63
CA MET A 169 -18.76 1.83 -9.15
C MET A 169 -19.87 1.97 -10.20
N LYS A 170 -21.13 1.91 -9.74
CA LYS A 170 -22.35 1.95 -10.58
C LYS A 170 -22.57 3.29 -11.32
N THR A 171 -21.90 4.34 -10.90
CA THR A 171 -21.89 5.66 -11.54
C THR A 171 -20.45 6.15 -11.50
N PRO A 172 -19.78 6.28 -12.66
CA PRO A 172 -18.44 6.85 -12.75
C PRO A 172 -18.45 8.34 -12.41
#